data_AF-A0A929T576-F1
#
_entry.id   AF-A0A929T576-F1
#
_cell.length_a   1.000
_cell.length_b   1.000
_cell.length_c   1.000
_cell.angle_alpha   90.00
_cell.angle_beta   90.00
_cell.angle_gamma   90.00
#
_symmetry.space_group_name_H-M   'P 1'
#
loop_
_entity.id
_entity.type
_entity.pdbx_description
1 polymer ?
#
loop_
_entity_poly.entity_id
_entity_poly.type
_entity_poly.pdbx_seq_one_letter_code
_entity_poly.pdbx_strand_id
1 'polypeptide(L)'
;LYLSLSAVGSDGKSLRPAYLISVMQEMFPSLILEKTEGVGKLSDIQTREDALHRMAPLMRSYADGLMQEEQADFLALYGMLQDSGQIRAEVEAAFKRYEHHPLAGALAEAIYTTHLENSVSRLERFAECHFAHFAKYALSLQEREEDEFDAADLGNVFHGILEDFANRLEQEGLSWKTFSKEEGERLLHLAFEEYTQTYGESILYGSARRQGKLIRIERIMQRTVEQLQYQLKKGDFIPEGVEVDFRQAGDLPEIHIDLSKEAEEKEAEEKEEKQEKEEKQEKEEQSAIPVQGEIVLHGRIDRVDLAHQADKVYVKIIDFKSGKKDFDIAALYYGLQLQLVVYMEVAKAMQQEQHPDKEVIPAALLYYHVSDPLIKDGAGKSKEEILSKIRSELRTTGLVNESDQVIALLDEDLSGAGSRSDVIPVKRTKNGTWDSTSSVVTQEEYDRLASYVKKQIRKAGRQILNGDIAVNPYQRGDRNACTYCPFRSLCGFDPSIPGYHMHQLEKWTKEEVMHKI
;
A
#
# COMPACT_ATOMS: atom_id res chain seq x y z
N LEU A 1 -28.24 -30.70 57.18
CA LEU A 1 -27.15 -29.78 57.55
C LEU A 1 -26.16 -29.82 56.40
N TYR A 2 -25.87 -28.68 55.77
CA TYR A 2 -24.87 -28.60 54.69
C TYR A 2 -23.63 -27.91 55.25
N LEU A 3 -22.45 -28.46 54.96
CA LEU A 3 -21.16 -27.87 55.29
C LEU A 3 -20.49 -27.45 53.99
N SER A 4 -20.24 -26.14 53.82
CA SER A 4 -19.57 -25.58 52.66
C SER A 4 -18.11 -25.26 52.97
N LEU A 5 -17.21 -25.51 52.02
CA LEU A 5 -15.81 -25.09 52.08
C LEU A 5 -15.38 -24.46 50.75
N SER A 6 -14.43 -23.53 50.79
CA SER A 6 -13.82 -23.01 49.57
C SER A 6 -12.67 -23.90 49.11
N ALA A 7 -12.67 -24.27 47.82
CA ALA A 7 -11.57 -24.99 47.19
C ALA A 7 -10.44 -24.06 46.72
N VAL A 8 -10.70 -22.75 46.59
CA VAL A 8 -9.77 -21.76 46.01
C VAL A 8 -9.82 -20.45 46.80
N GLY A 9 -8.66 -19.84 47.05
CA GLY A 9 -8.54 -18.52 47.69
C GLY A 9 -8.86 -17.38 46.73
N SER A 10 -8.98 -16.16 47.27
CA SER A 10 -9.16 -14.95 46.45
C SER A 10 -7.98 -14.65 45.52
N ASP A 11 -6.84 -15.30 45.74
CA ASP A 11 -5.63 -15.22 44.91
C ASP A 11 -5.56 -16.34 43.84
N GLY A 12 -6.61 -17.13 43.69
CA GLY A 12 -6.68 -18.23 42.72
C GLY A 12 -5.92 -19.49 43.12
N LYS A 13 -5.31 -19.54 44.31
CA LYS A 13 -4.59 -20.74 44.78
C LYS A 13 -5.51 -21.75 45.44
N SER A 14 -5.24 -23.04 45.22
CA SER A 14 -5.99 -24.13 45.86
C SER A 14 -5.86 -24.10 47.39
N LEU A 15 -6.99 -24.15 48.07
CA LEU A 15 -7.05 -24.26 49.52
C LEU A 15 -7.21 -25.72 49.94
N ARG A 16 -6.56 -26.09 51.03
CA ARG A 16 -6.79 -27.39 51.67
C ARG A 16 -8.08 -27.33 52.51
N PRO A 17 -8.91 -28.37 52.49
CA PRO A 17 -10.07 -28.46 53.38
C PRO A 17 -9.68 -28.26 54.84
N ALA A 18 -10.54 -27.59 55.61
CA ALA A 18 -10.33 -27.48 57.05
C ALA A 18 -10.36 -28.87 57.70
N TYR A 19 -9.53 -29.10 58.72
CA TYR A 19 -9.48 -30.35 59.50
C TYR A 19 -10.85 -30.78 60.02
N LEU A 20 -11.76 -29.83 60.27
CA LEU A 20 -13.13 -30.13 60.69
C LEU A 20 -13.88 -31.04 59.68
N ILE A 21 -13.57 -30.96 58.39
CA ILE A 21 -14.22 -31.78 57.36
C ILE A 21 -13.88 -33.26 57.54
N SER A 22 -12.61 -33.61 57.81
CA SER A 22 -12.23 -35.00 58.06
C SER A 22 -12.87 -35.55 59.34
N VAL A 23 -12.94 -34.73 60.40
CA VAL A 23 -13.62 -35.12 61.65
C VAL A 23 -15.11 -35.38 61.41
N MET A 24 -15.78 -34.55 60.61
CA MET A 24 -17.20 -34.74 60.28
C MET A 24 -17.43 -36.00 59.42
N GLN A 25 -16.52 -36.32 58.49
CA GLN A 25 -16.61 -37.55 57.68
C GLN A 25 -16.38 -38.82 58.51
N GLU A 26 -15.51 -38.77 59.53
CA GLU A 26 -15.33 -39.88 60.48
C GLU A 26 -16.56 -40.07 61.37
N MET A 27 -17.14 -38.99 61.87
CA MET A 27 -18.34 -39.05 62.73
C MET A 27 -19.60 -39.44 61.96
N PHE A 28 -19.69 -39.09 60.68
CA PHE A 28 -20.83 -39.37 59.82
C PHE A 28 -20.34 -40.03 58.52
N PRO A 29 -20.19 -41.37 58.48
CA PRO A 29 -19.62 -42.08 57.33
C PRO A 29 -20.44 -41.97 56.03
N SER A 30 -21.71 -41.55 56.14
CA SER A 30 -22.58 -41.26 55.00
C SER A 30 -22.41 -39.83 54.45
N LEU A 31 -21.55 -39.00 55.05
CA LEU A 31 -21.25 -37.65 54.59
C LEU A 31 -20.35 -37.71 53.36
N ILE A 32 -20.92 -37.39 52.20
CA ILE A 32 -20.22 -37.37 50.92
C ILE A 32 -19.70 -35.94 50.68
N LEU A 33 -18.40 -35.83 50.38
CA LEU A 33 -17.83 -34.58 49.90
C LEU A 33 -18.10 -34.48 48.40
N GLU A 34 -19.12 -33.70 48.04
CA GLU A 34 -19.38 -33.36 46.65
C GLU A 34 -18.60 -32.10 46.30
N LYS A 35 -17.78 -32.19 45.26
CA LYS A 35 -17.25 -30.99 44.64
C LYS A 35 -18.29 -30.47 43.68
N THR A 36 -18.65 -29.21 43.80
CA THR A 36 -19.39 -28.49 42.75
C THR A 36 -18.44 -28.23 41.57
N GLU A 37 -18.04 -29.30 40.88
CA GLU A 37 -17.35 -29.19 39.60
C GLU A 37 -18.44 -29.04 38.52
N GLY A 38 -18.79 -27.79 38.25
CA GLY A 38 -19.81 -27.45 37.28
C GLY A 38 -20.13 -25.98 37.39
N VAL A 39 -19.31 -25.14 36.77
CA VAL A 39 -19.72 -23.75 36.52
C VAL A 39 -20.79 -23.80 35.43
N GLY A 40 -22.06 -23.56 35.78
CA GLY A 40 -23.01 -23.07 34.77
C GLY A 40 -24.38 -23.73 34.67
N LYS A 41 -24.89 -24.42 35.69
CA LYS A 41 -26.30 -24.82 35.69
C LYS A 41 -27.16 -23.65 36.17
N LEU A 42 -28.41 -23.55 35.70
CA LEU A 42 -29.37 -22.56 36.20
C LEU A 42 -29.53 -22.60 37.73
N SER A 43 -29.29 -23.76 38.34
CA SER A 43 -29.30 -23.97 39.79
C SER A 43 -28.26 -23.15 40.56
N ASP A 44 -27.22 -22.65 39.89
CA ASP A 44 -26.13 -21.90 40.50
C ASP A 44 -26.44 -20.40 40.58
N ILE A 45 -27.52 -19.96 39.93
CA ILE A 45 -27.96 -18.56 39.90
C ILE A 45 -28.80 -18.30 41.16
N GLN A 46 -28.20 -17.66 42.16
CA GLN A 46 -28.87 -17.34 43.42
C GLN A 46 -29.25 -15.86 43.51
N THR A 47 -28.51 -15.00 42.82
CA THR A 47 -28.72 -13.56 42.81
C THR A 47 -28.88 -13.03 41.39
N ARG A 48 -29.35 -11.79 41.29
CA ARG A 48 -29.41 -11.06 40.02
C ARG A 48 -28.03 -10.83 39.42
N GLU A 49 -27.01 -10.64 40.25
CA GLU A 49 -25.63 -10.44 39.79
C GLU A 49 -25.07 -11.74 39.17
N ASP A 50 -25.34 -12.89 39.78
CA ASP A 50 -25.00 -14.21 39.21
C ASP A 50 -25.67 -14.40 37.84
N ALA A 51 -26.94 -13.99 37.73
CA ALA A 51 -27.70 -14.09 36.49
C ALA A 51 -27.10 -13.23 35.37
N LEU A 52 -26.66 -12.01 35.68
CA LEU A 52 -25.98 -11.10 34.76
C LEU A 52 -24.61 -11.67 34.33
N HIS A 53 -23.80 -12.16 35.27
CA HIS A 53 -22.52 -12.79 34.94
C HIS A 53 -22.68 -14.05 34.08
N ARG A 54 -23.74 -14.83 34.29
CA ARG A 54 -24.04 -16.00 33.45
C ARG A 54 -24.61 -15.62 32.08
N MET A 55 -25.29 -14.48 31.99
CA MET A 55 -25.91 -13.99 30.75
C MET A 55 -24.86 -13.71 29.67
N ALA A 56 -23.78 -13.01 29.99
CA ALA A 56 -22.77 -12.60 29.00
C ALA A 56 -22.19 -13.77 28.15
N PRO A 57 -21.68 -14.88 28.71
CA PRO A 57 -21.15 -15.99 27.92
C PRO A 57 -22.24 -16.75 27.15
N LEU A 58 -23.46 -16.88 27.70
CA LEU A 58 -24.59 -17.49 27.00
C LEU A 58 -24.99 -16.63 25.80
N MET A 59 -25.11 -15.32 26.00
CA MET A 59 -25.47 -14.37 24.95
C MET A 59 -24.44 -14.36 23.82
N ARG A 60 -23.14 -14.44 24.14
CA ARG A 60 -22.10 -14.55 23.12
C ARG A 60 -22.17 -15.85 22.34
N SER A 61 -22.32 -16.99 23.03
CA SER A 61 -22.47 -18.31 22.39
C SER A 61 -23.70 -18.36 21.48
N TYR A 62 -24.81 -17.76 21.91
CA TYR A 62 -26.03 -17.65 21.11
C TYR A 62 -25.81 -16.74 19.88
N ALA A 63 -25.20 -15.56 20.06
CA ALA A 63 -24.93 -14.62 18.98
C ALA A 63 -23.95 -15.18 17.93
N ASP A 64 -22.98 -16.00 18.35
CA ASP A 64 -22.04 -16.69 17.45
C ASP A 64 -22.64 -17.95 16.79
N GLY A 65 -23.86 -18.35 17.15
CA GLY A 65 -24.51 -19.56 16.63
C GLY A 65 -23.89 -20.87 17.14
N LEU A 66 -23.16 -20.83 18.25
CA LEU A 66 -22.47 -21.97 18.86
C LEU A 66 -23.31 -22.67 19.95
N MET A 67 -24.45 -22.10 20.32
CA MET A 67 -25.33 -22.63 21.37
C MET A 67 -26.13 -23.84 20.89
N GLN A 68 -26.05 -24.95 21.63
CA GLN A 68 -26.72 -26.21 21.27
C GLN A 68 -27.82 -26.57 22.27
N GLU A 69 -27.48 -26.80 23.54
CA GLU A 69 -28.43 -27.33 24.53
C GLU A 69 -29.01 -26.24 25.46
N GLU A 70 -28.28 -25.14 25.70
CA GLU A 70 -28.66 -24.12 26.70
C GLU A 70 -29.61 -23.02 26.17
N GLN A 71 -30.18 -23.18 24.97
CA GLN A 71 -31.00 -22.12 24.36
C GLN A 71 -32.25 -21.78 25.17
N ALA A 72 -32.93 -22.78 25.73
CA ALA A 72 -34.09 -22.56 26.58
C ALA A 72 -33.74 -21.78 27.86
N ASP A 73 -32.61 -22.13 28.48
CA ASP A 73 -32.12 -21.51 29.72
C ASP A 73 -31.70 -20.06 29.48
N PHE A 74 -31.01 -19.79 28.36
CA PHE A 74 -30.65 -18.44 27.94
C PHE A 74 -31.89 -17.56 27.71
N LEU A 75 -32.88 -18.04 26.95
CA LEU A 75 -34.11 -17.30 26.67
C LEU A 75 -34.91 -17.02 27.95
N ALA A 76 -34.96 -17.98 28.88
CA ALA A 76 -35.62 -17.80 30.18
C ALA A 76 -34.93 -16.71 31.01
N LEU A 77 -33.60 -16.77 31.15
CA LEU A 77 -32.82 -15.75 31.86
C LEU A 77 -32.95 -14.38 31.19
N TYR A 78 -32.97 -14.33 29.85
CA TYR A 78 -33.11 -13.08 29.10
C TYR A 78 -34.47 -12.45 29.38
N GLY A 79 -35.55 -13.23 29.32
CA GLY A 79 -36.90 -12.76 29.63
C GLY A 79 -37.05 -12.24 31.07
N MET A 80 -36.30 -12.80 32.02
CA MET A 80 -36.29 -12.32 33.42
C MET A 80 -35.49 -11.03 33.63
N LEU A 81 -34.50 -10.76 32.78
CA LEU A 81 -33.57 -9.63 32.95
C LEU A 81 -33.77 -8.50 31.92
N GLN A 82 -34.64 -8.68 30.91
CA GLN A 82 -34.84 -7.74 29.80
C GLN A 82 -35.20 -6.31 30.22
N ASP A 83 -35.89 -6.15 31.35
CA ASP A 83 -36.30 -4.83 31.86
C ASP A 83 -35.15 -4.07 32.55
N SER A 84 -33.97 -4.69 32.67
CA SER A 84 -32.77 -4.01 33.12
C SER A 84 -32.09 -3.29 31.98
N GLY A 85 -31.84 -1.98 32.13
CA GLY A 85 -31.11 -1.20 31.12
C GLY A 85 -29.71 -1.77 30.79
N GLN A 86 -29.14 -2.55 31.71
CA GLN A 86 -27.86 -3.24 31.54
C GLN A 86 -27.92 -4.35 30.48
N ILE A 87 -28.96 -5.21 30.50
CA ILE A 87 -29.09 -6.29 29.52
C ILE A 87 -29.31 -5.79 28.10
N ARG A 88 -30.01 -4.65 27.94
CA ARG A 88 -30.22 -4.08 26.60
C ARG A 88 -28.89 -3.70 25.92
N ALA A 89 -27.99 -3.07 26.66
CA ALA A 89 -26.67 -2.72 26.16
C ALA A 89 -25.81 -3.97 25.88
N GLU A 90 -25.92 -5.00 26.73
CA GLU A 90 -25.23 -6.29 26.51
C GLU A 90 -25.73 -7.00 25.25
N VAL A 91 -27.05 -7.00 24.97
CA VAL A 91 -27.61 -7.53 23.73
C VAL A 91 -27.07 -6.76 22.53
N GLU A 92 -27.16 -5.43 22.56
CA GLU A 92 -26.66 -4.61 21.45
C GLU A 92 -25.18 -4.88 21.19
N ALA A 93 -24.36 -5.02 22.24
CA ALA A 93 -22.95 -5.35 22.11
C ALA A 93 -22.71 -6.79 21.61
N ALA A 94 -23.47 -7.78 22.10
CA ALA A 94 -23.29 -9.18 21.74
C ALA A 94 -23.64 -9.48 20.28
N PHE A 95 -24.67 -8.82 19.76
CA PHE A 95 -25.11 -8.96 18.36
C PHE A 95 -24.49 -7.91 17.44
N LYS A 96 -23.60 -7.03 17.95
CA LYS A 96 -22.90 -6.07 17.12
C LYS A 96 -22.08 -6.79 16.07
N ARG A 97 -22.34 -6.46 14.81
CA ARG A 97 -21.63 -6.95 13.63
C ARG A 97 -21.36 -5.76 12.71
N TYR A 98 -20.22 -5.80 12.04
CA TYR A 98 -19.96 -4.91 10.93
C TYR A 98 -20.69 -5.42 9.68
N GLU A 99 -21.54 -4.58 9.12
CA GLU A 99 -22.16 -4.77 7.82
C GLU A 99 -21.83 -3.55 6.96
N HIS A 100 -21.33 -3.80 5.75
CA HIS A 100 -21.04 -2.74 4.80
C HIS A 100 -22.33 -2.23 4.20
N HIS A 101 -22.52 -0.92 4.25
CA HIS A 101 -23.58 -0.24 3.54
C HIS A 101 -22.94 0.82 2.64
N PRO A 102 -23.03 0.70 1.31
CA PRO A 102 -22.53 1.73 0.41
C PRO A 102 -23.32 3.04 0.61
N LEU A 103 -22.73 4.15 0.18
CA LEU A 103 -23.45 5.42 0.15
C LEU A 103 -24.68 5.29 -0.76
N ALA A 104 -25.78 5.93 -0.38
CA ALA A 104 -26.94 6.03 -1.27
C ALA A 104 -26.53 6.68 -2.59
N GLY A 105 -27.04 6.20 -3.73
CA GLY A 105 -26.59 6.67 -5.05
C GLY A 105 -26.61 8.19 -5.23
N ALA A 106 -27.67 8.86 -4.77
CA ALA A 106 -27.76 10.33 -4.82
C ALA A 106 -26.68 11.04 -3.96
N LEU A 107 -26.24 10.42 -2.85
CA LEU A 107 -25.16 10.94 -2.02
C LEU A 107 -23.80 10.68 -2.65
N ALA A 108 -23.59 9.49 -3.24
CA ALA A 108 -22.36 9.16 -3.96
C ALA A 108 -22.16 10.11 -5.15
N GLU A 109 -23.20 10.36 -5.95
CA GLU A 109 -23.18 11.30 -7.07
C GLU A 109 -22.92 12.74 -6.60
N ALA A 110 -23.51 13.17 -5.49
CA ALA A 110 -23.27 14.51 -4.94
C ALA A 110 -21.84 14.71 -4.41
N ILE A 111 -21.21 13.67 -3.88
CA ILE A 111 -19.85 13.73 -3.31
C ILE A 111 -18.79 13.59 -4.40
N TYR A 112 -18.92 12.58 -5.24
CA TYR A 112 -17.87 12.21 -6.21
C TYR A 112 -18.06 12.85 -7.58
N THR A 113 -19.28 13.31 -7.90
CA THR A 113 -19.69 13.77 -9.24
C THR A 113 -19.53 12.68 -10.31
N THR A 114 -19.90 12.97 -11.56
CA THR A 114 -19.69 12.04 -12.69
C THR A 114 -18.24 12.07 -13.22
N HIS A 115 -17.45 13.09 -12.88
CA HIS A 115 -16.04 13.22 -13.27
C HIS A 115 -15.15 13.07 -12.03
N LEU A 116 -14.49 11.92 -11.93
CA LEU A 116 -13.57 11.62 -10.84
C LEU A 116 -12.18 12.19 -11.15
N GLU A 117 -11.91 13.38 -10.61
CA GLU A 117 -10.56 13.93 -10.56
C GLU A 117 -9.70 13.10 -9.60
N ASN A 118 -8.79 12.29 -10.13
CA ASN A 118 -8.02 11.31 -9.35
C ASN A 118 -6.52 11.50 -9.51
N SER A 119 -5.77 11.07 -8.50
CA SER A 119 -4.34 10.77 -8.64
C SER A 119 -4.11 9.27 -8.53
N VAL A 120 -2.97 8.79 -9.00
CA VAL A 120 -2.64 7.36 -8.83
C VAL A 120 -2.56 6.98 -7.36
N SER A 121 -1.98 7.86 -6.52
CA SER A 121 -1.94 7.68 -5.07
C SER A 121 -3.32 7.64 -4.40
N ARG A 122 -4.34 8.32 -4.97
CA ARG A 122 -5.73 8.23 -4.51
C ARG A 122 -6.32 6.86 -4.82
N LEU A 123 -6.03 6.29 -5.98
CA LEU A 123 -6.48 4.93 -6.34
C LEU A 123 -5.78 3.86 -5.50
N GLU A 124 -4.48 4.00 -5.28
CA GLU A 124 -3.74 3.11 -4.37
C GLU A 124 -4.32 3.18 -2.95
N ARG A 125 -4.68 4.37 -2.44
CA ARG A 125 -5.36 4.51 -1.14
C ARG A 125 -6.72 3.80 -1.10
N PHE A 126 -7.46 3.80 -2.22
CA PHE A 126 -8.69 3.02 -2.31
C PHE A 126 -8.38 1.53 -2.18
N ALA A 127 -7.41 1.01 -2.94
CA ALA A 127 -6.98 -0.39 -2.85
C ALA A 127 -6.44 -0.77 -1.45
N GLU A 128 -5.86 0.18 -0.70
CA GLU A 128 -5.43 -0.05 0.68
C GLU A 128 -6.63 -0.30 1.63
N CYS A 129 -7.64 0.57 1.55
CA CYS A 129 -8.88 0.52 2.33
C CYS A 129 -9.89 1.56 1.80
N HIS A 130 -11.10 1.13 1.43
CA HIS A 130 -12.13 2.01 0.85
C HIS A 130 -12.54 3.10 1.84
N PHE A 131 -12.71 2.77 3.13
CA PHE A 131 -13.05 3.76 4.16
C PHE A 131 -11.95 4.83 4.33
N ALA A 132 -10.67 4.44 4.25
CA ALA A 132 -9.57 5.40 4.38
C ALA A 132 -9.53 6.37 3.19
N HIS A 133 -9.88 5.88 2.00
CA HIS A 133 -10.10 6.74 0.83
C HIS A 133 -11.28 7.69 1.04
N PHE A 134 -12.43 7.17 1.47
CA PHE A 134 -13.62 7.97 1.76
C PHE A 134 -13.33 9.09 2.79
N ALA A 135 -12.72 8.75 3.92
CA ALA A 135 -12.36 9.71 4.96
C ALA A 135 -11.44 10.82 4.44
N LYS A 136 -10.44 10.47 3.62
CA LYS A 136 -9.46 11.43 3.09
C LYS A 136 -10.01 12.29 1.95
N TYR A 137 -10.72 11.70 0.99
CA TYR A 137 -11.03 12.35 -0.28
C TYR A 137 -12.49 12.77 -0.43
N ALA A 138 -13.44 12.08 0.20
CA ALA A 138 -14.85 12.48 0.20
C ALA A 138 -15.18 13.41 1.37
N LEU A 139 -14.73 13.07 2.57
CA LEU A 139 -14.94 13.91 3.77
C LEU A 139 -13.85 14.98 3.94
N SER A 140 -12.76 14.90 3.16
CA SER A 140 -11.63 15.82 3.21
C SER A 140 -11.02 15.99 4.61
N LEU A 141 -11.04 14.93 5.43
CA LEU A 141 -10.48 14.98 6.78
C LEU A 141 -8.97 15.16 6.72
N GLN A 142 -8.46 16.11 7.51
CA GLN A 142 -7.04 16.41 7.63
C GLN A 142 -6.56 16.09 9.05
N GLU A 143 -5.31 15.63 9.15
CA GLU A 143 -4.62 15.58 10.43
C GLU A 143 -4.33 17.01 10.90
N ARG A 144 -4.14 17.16 12.21
CA ARG A 144 -3.75 18.46 12.76
C ARG A 144 -2.31 18.75 12.32
N GLU A 145 -2.10 19.90 11.70
CA GLU A 145 -0.74 20.39 11.40
C GLU A 145 0.03 20.61 12.70
N GLU A 146 1.17 19.92 12.84
CA GLU A 146 2.15 20.12 13.90
C GLU A 146 3.39 20.83 13.32
N ASP A 147 4.14 21.60 14.10
CA ASP A 147 5.42 22.21 13.67
C ASP A 147 6.54 21.16 13.62
N GLU A 148 6.30 20.07 12.88
CA GLU A 148 7.25 19.00 12.64
C GLU A 148 7.59 18.91 11.15
N PHE A 149 8.87 18.72 10.85
CA PHE A 149 9.35 18.44 9.50
C PHE A 149 9.29 16.93 9.28
N ASP A 150 8.32 16.47 8.49
CA ASP A 150 8.00 15.07 8.32
C ASP A 150 8.74 14.42 7.11
N ALA A 151 8.37 13.18 6.78
CA ALA A 151 8.98 12.46 5.66
C ALA A 151 8.43 12.90 4.28
N ALA A 152 7.20 13.42 4.22
CA ALA A 152 6.57 13.91 3.00
C ALA A 152 7.17 15.27 2.60
N ASP A 153 7.37 16.16 3.57
CA ASP A 153 8.10 17.42 3.41
C ASP A 153 9.49 17.20 2.81
N LEU A 154 10.20 16.20 3.33
CA LEU A 154 11.53 15.85 2.83
C LEU A 154 11.48 15.37 1.37
N GLY A 155 10.43 14.63 0.98
CA GLY A 155 10.20 14.25 -0.41
C GLY A 155 10.09 15.49 -1.30
N ASN A 156 9.16 16.40 -0.99
CA ASN A 156 8.94 17.62 -1.74
C ASN A 156 10.21 18.47 -1.89
N VAL A 157 11.01 18.56 -0.82
CA VAL A 157 12.32 19.24 -0.84
C VAL A 157 13.26 18.61 -1.87
N PHE A 158 13.35 17.28 -1.93
CA PHE A 158 14.20 16.61 -2.90
C PHE A 158 13.74 16.83 -4.34
N HIS A 159 12.44 16.73 -4.61
CA HIS A 159 11.87 17.01 -5.94
C HIS A 159 12.16 18.44 -6.39
N GLY A 160 11.84 19.43 -5.56
CA GLY A 160 12.04 20.84 -5.91
C GLY A 160 13.51 21.21 -6.15
N ILE A 161 14.44 20.64 -5.36
CA ILE A 161 15.89 20.87 -5.60
C ILE A 161 16.34 20.20 -6.91
N LEU A 162 15.86 19.00 -7.22
CA LEU A 162 16.22 18.31 -8.47
C LEU A 162 15.66 19.03 -9.70
N GLU A 163 14.43 19.52 -9.62
CA GLU A 163 13.78 20.31 -10.66
C GLU A 163 14.57 21.60 -10.93
N ASP A 164 14.88 22.38 -9.89
CA ASP A 164 15.64 23.62 -10.04
C ASP A 164 17.07 23.35 -10.55
N PHE A 165 17.73 22.29 -10.06
CA PHE A 165 19.04 21.89 -10.58
C PHE A 165 19.00 21.54 -12.07
N ALA A 166 17.99 20.80 -12.53
CA ALA A 166 17.82 20.45 -13.93
C ALA A 166 17.59 21.70 -14.80
N ASN A 167 16.73 22.61 -14.35
CA ASN A 167 16.46 23.87 -15.04
C ASN A 167 17.73 24.74 -15.17
N ARG A 168 18.55 24.80 -14.12
CA ARG A 168 19.82 25.55 -14.16
C ARG A 168 20.85 24.95 -15.09
N LEU A 169 20.93 23.61 -15.16
CA LEU A 169 21.81 22.93 -16.13
C LEU A 169 21.45 23.37 -17.56
N GLU A 170 20.16 23.34 -17.91
CA GLU A 170 19.68 23.74 -19.23
C GLU A 170 19.96 25.23 -19.51
N GLN A 171 19.69 26.11 -18.54
CA GLN A 171 19.94 27.56 -18.67
C GLN A 171 21.41 27.90 -18.94
N GLU A 172 22.35 27.12 -18.38
CA GLU A 172 23.78 27.28 -18.62
C GLU A 172 24.29 26.49 -19.84
N GLY A 173 23.40 25.82 -20.60
CA GLY A 173 23.77 25.01 -21.76
C GLY A 173 24.58 23.76 -21.41
N LEU A 174 24.50 23.30 -20.17
CA LEU A 174 25.14 22.09 -19.68
C LEU A 174 24.19 20.90 -19.78
N SER A 175 24.74 19.72 -20.01
CA SER A 175 23.98 18.46 -19.95
C SER A 175 24.37 17.69 -18.70
N TRP A 176 23.48 16.79 -18.27
CA TRP A 176 23.76 15.87 -17.18
C TRP A 176 25.04 15.04 -17.37
N LYS A 177 25.45 14.77 -18.62
CA LYS A 177 26.67 14.00 -18.92
C LYS A 177 27.94 14.88 -18.93
N THR A 178 27.82 16.20 -19.10
CA THR A 178 28.98 17.06 -19.43
C THR A 178 29.43 18.00 -18.32
N PHE A 179 28.60 18.30 -17.32
CA PHE A 179 28.99 19.22 -16.25
C PHE A 179 30.19 18.72 -15.42
N SER A 180 31.08 19.64 -15.02
CA SER A 180 32.22 19.40 -14.13
C SER A 180 31.78 19.25 -12.67
N LYS A 181 32.64 18.70 -11.81
CA LYS A 181 32.33 18.56 -10.39
C LYS A 181 32.04 19.91 -9.74
N GLU A 182 32.83 20.92 -10.06
CA GLU A 182 32.72 22.29 -9.55
C GLU A 182 31.43 22.97 -10.03
N GLU A 183 31.04 22.75 -11.30
CA GLU A 183 29.78 23.25 -11.85
C GLU A 183 28.58 22.59 -11.15
N GLY A 184 28.60 21.27 -11.00
CA GLY A 184 27.53 20.52 -10.33
C GLY A 184 27.36 20.93 -8.86
N GLU A 185 28.46 21.07 -8.12
CA GLU A 185 28.44 21.53 -6.72
C GLU A 185 27.89 22.96 -6.60
N ARG A 186 28.32 23.88 -7.47
CA ARG A 186 27.83 25.26 -7.47
C ARG A 186 26.35 25.35 -7.78
N LEU A 187 25.90 24.69 -8.86
CA LEU A 187 24.50 24.74 -9.29
C LEU A 187 23.57 24.13 -8.26
N LEU A 188 23.98 23.02 -7.65
CA LEU A 188 23.19 22.39 -6.61
C LEU A 188 23.11 23.24 -5.35
N HIS A 189 24.21 23.90 -4.96
CA HIS A 189 24.20 24.81 -3.81
C HIS A 189 23.24 25.98 -4.03
N LEU A 190 23.21 26.57 -5.23
CA LEU A 190 22.25 27.61 -5.58
C LEU A 190 20.79 27.13 -5.48
N ALA A 191 20.52 25.94 -6.01
CA ALA A 191 19.18 25.34 -5.93
C ALA A 191 18.76 25.05 -4.49
N PHE A 192 19.69 24.58 -3.68
CA PHE A 192 19.48 24.36 -2.26
C PHE A 192 19.17 25.67 -1.51
N GLU A 193 19.95 26.73 -1.74
CA GLU A 193 19.75 28.03 -1.11
C GLU A 193 18.37 28.62 -1.45
N GLU A 194 17.98 28.62 -2.73
CA GLU A 194 16.69 29.15 -3.17
C GLU A 194 15.51 28.38 -2.54
N TYR A 195 15.62 27.05 -2.47
CA TYR A 195 14.60 26.23 -1.82
C TYR A 195 14.51 26.51 -0.31
N THR A 196 15.64 26.63 0.39
CA THR A 196 15.64 26.91 1.84
C THR A 196 15.08 28.29 2.20
N GLN A 197 15.28 29.29 1.34
CA GLN A 197 14.72 30.63 1.53
C GLN A 197 13.19 30.64 1.37
N THR A 198 12.68 29.89 0.39
CA THR A 198 11.24 29.80 0.12
C THR A 198 10.52 28.94 1.16
N TYR A 199 11.14 27.85 1.61
CA TYR A 199 10.51 26.83 2.46
C TYR A 199 10.71 27.03 3.97
N GLY A 200 11.55 27.97 4.43
CA GLY A 200 11.50 28.30 5.84
C GLY A 200 12.53 29.26 6.40
N GLU A 201 12.13 30.51 6.61
CA GLU A 201 12.62 31.28 7.77
C GLU A 201 12.08 30.71 9.11
N SER A 202 10.88 30.11 9.13
CA SER A 202 10.23 29.63 10.37
C SER A 202 10.56 28.17 10.75
N ILE A 203 10.63 27.25 9.79
CA ILE A 203 10.73 25.80 10.08
C ILE A 203 12.19 25.31 10.17
N LEU A 204 13.11 25.87 9.37
CA LEU A 204 14.46 25.29 9.21
C LEU A 204 15.56 25.99 10.05
N TYR A 205 15.42 27.28 10.39
CA TYR A 205 16.46 28.03 11.10
C TYR A 205 16.28 28.13 12.63
N GLY A 206 15.24 27.54 13.22
CA GLY A 206 14.88 27.73 14.64
C GLY A 206 15.79 27.07 15.70
N SER A 207 16.74 26.19 15.36
CA SER A 207 17.70 25.60 16.33
C SER A 207 18.93 24.95 15.69
N ALA A 208 20.02 24.75 16.48
CA ALA A 208 21.24 24.07 16.03
C ALA A 208 21.01 22.63 15.52
N ARG A 209 19.99 21.92 16.04
CA ARG A 209 19.60 20.59 15.54
C ARG A 209 18.99 20.65 14.14
N ARG A 210 18.29 21.73 13.80
CA ARG A 210 17.69 21.94 12.47
C ARG A 210 18.77 22.32 11.43
N GLN A 211 19.81 23.06 11.82
CA GLN A 211 20.99 23.29 10.96
C GLN A 211 21.70 21.99 10.54
N GLY A 212 21.83 21.02 11.45
CA GLY A 212 22.40 19.71 11.11
C GLY A 212 21.57 18.90 10.10
N LYS A 213 20.24 19.11 10.05
CA LYS A 213 19.37 18.49 9.04
C LYS A 213 19.65 19.07 7.65
N LEU A 214 19.82 20.39 7.53
CA LEU A 214 20.12 21.04 6.24
C LEU A 214 21.42 20.52 5.63
N ILE A 215 22.49 20.46 6.43
CA ILE A 215 23.79 19.91 5.98
C ILE A 215 23.63 18.47 5.48
N ARG A 216 22.76 17.68 6.14
CA ARG A 216 22.49 16.31 5.70
C ARG A 216 21.72 16.26 4.38
N ILE A 217 20.71 17.11 4.21
CA ILE A 217 19.92 17.20 2.96
C ILE A 217 20.83 17.59 1.80
N GLU A 218 21.64 18.64 1.96
CA GLU A 218 22.61 19.08 0.95
C GLU A 218 23.57 17.96 0.57
N ARG A 219 24.10 17.21 1.56
CA ARG A 219 24.98 16.06 1.31
C ARG A 219 24.29 14.91 0.56
N ILE A 220 23.02 14.62 0.90
CA ILE A 220 22.21 13.61 0.19
C ILE A 220 21.99 14.05 -1.27
N MET A 221 21.71 15.33 -1.49
CA MET A 221 21.50 15.89 -2.81
C MET A 221 22.77 15.86 -3.66
N GLN A 222 23.92 16.24 -3.09
CA GLN A 222 25.22 16.16 -3.77
C GLN A 222 25.51 14.72 -4.21
N ARG A 223 25.33 13.76 -3.29
CA ARG A 223 25.48 12.33 -3.60
C ARG A 223 24.55 11.90 -4.73
N THR A 224 23.30 12.36 -4.70
CA THR A 224 22.27 12.02 -5.68
C THR A 224 22.63 12.53 -7.07
N VAL A 225 22.99 13.81 -7.21
CA VAL A 225 23.40 14.39 -8.50
C VAL A 225 24.63 13.70 -9.07
N GLU A 226 25.64 13.42 -8.24
CA GLU A 226 26.85 12.67 -8.66
C GLU A 226 26.49 11.27 -9.18
N GLN A 227 25.60 10.55 -8.49
CA GLN A 227 25.18 9.22 -8.91
C GLN A 227 24.31 9.25 -10.17
N LEU A 228 23.38 10.21 -10.28
CA LEU A 228 22.56 10.34 -11.48
C LEU A 228 23.41 10.66 -12.72
N GLN A 229 24.41 11.53 -12.58
CA GLN A 229 25.38 11.77 -13.64
C GLN A 229 26.16 10.49 -14.00
N TYR A 230 26.62 9.73 -13.00
CA TYR A 230 27.30 8.46 -13.24
C TYR A 230 26.41 7.48 -14.02
N GLN A 231 25.15 7.31 -13.58
CA GLN A 231 24.18 6.42 -14.22
C GLN A 231 23.88 6.83 -15.67
N LEU A 232 23.75 8.13 -15.92
CA LEU A 232 23.54 8.63 -17.28
C LEU A 232 24.74 8.48 -18.20
N LYS A 233 25.96 8.49 -17.66
CA LYS A 233 27.18 8.25 -18.45
C LYS A 233 27.34 6.79 -18.89
N LYS A 234 26.52 5.86 -18.37
CA LYS A 234 26.58 4.42 -18.67
C LYS A 234 25.78 4.01 -19.90
N GLY A 235 24.87 4.85 -20.38
CA GLY A 235 24.03 4.49 -21.51
C GLY A 235 23.62 5.72 -22.31
N ASP A 236 22.75 5.49 -23.28
CA ASP A 236 22.36 6.48 -24.28
C ASP A 236 21.22 7.38 -23.85
N PHE A 237 20.45 6.99 -22.83
CA PHE A 237 19.32 7.78 -22.33
C PHE A 237 19.73 9.19 -21.89
N ILE A 238 18.90 10.17 -22.22
CA ILE A 238 19.04 11.57 -21.83
C ILE A 238 17.71 12.02 -21.19
N PRO A 239 17.74 12.71 -20.03
CA PRO A 239 16.53 13.30 -19.48
C PRO A 239 15.94 14.33 -20.44
N GLU A 240 14.68 14.10 -20.82
CA GLU A 240 13.86 15.00 -21.63
C GLU A 240 13.04 15.94 -20.74
N GLY A 241 12.56 15.43 -19.61
CA GLY A 241 11.73 16.21 -18.69
C GLY A 241 11.91 15.78 -17.24
N VAL A 242 11.86 16.76 -16.35
CA VAL A 242 11.81 16.59 -14.89
C VAL A 242 10.49 17.19 -14.43
N GLU A 243 9.82 16.54 -13.47
CA GLU A 243 8.54 16.99 -12.93
C GLU A 243 7.45 17.19 -14.02
N VAL A 244 7.37 16.24 -14.98
CA VAL A 244 6.48 16.28 -16.15
C VAL A 244 5.02 16.12 -15.72
N ASP A 245 4.21 17.15 -15.94
CA ASP A 245 2.81 17.21 -15.51
C ASP A 245 1.88 16.56 -16.54
N PHE A 246 0.95 15.71 -16.08
CA PHE A 246 -0.03 15.03 -16.92
C PHE A 246 -0.86 16.01 -17.73
N ARG A 247 -1.13 17.23 -17.22
CA ARG A 247 -1.91 18.25 -17.93
C ARG A 247 -1.27 18.71 -19.23
N GLN A 248 0.05 18.51 -19.39
CA GLN A 248 0.75 18.81 -20.65
C GLN A 248 0.40 17.81 -21.76
N ALA A 249 -0.11 16.63 -21.38
CA ALA A 249 -0.44 15.58 -22.30
C ALA A 249 -1.81 15.79 -22.98
N GLY A 250 -2.64 16.75 -22.52
CA GLY A 250 -3.94 17.03 -23.12
C GLY A 250 -4.96 15.89 -22.91
N ASP A 251 -5.84 15.68 -23.88
CA ASP A 251 -7.00 14.78 -23.78
C ASP A 251 -6.66 13.30 -24.08
N LEU A 252 -5.49 12.81 -23.63
CA LEU A 252 -5.08 11.43 -23.90
C LEU A 252 -5.99 10.41 -23.19
N PRO A 253 -6.31 9.27 -23.83
CA PRO A 253 -7.16 8.23 -23.23
C PRO A 253 -6.50 7.50 -22.05
N GLU A 254 -5.20 7.64 -21.85
CA GLU A 254 -4.46 7.20 -20.66
C GLU A 254 -4.76 8.07 -19.43
N ILE A 255 -5.19 9.32 -19.66
CA ILE A 255 -5.58 10.28 -18.62
C ILE A 255 -7.10 10.31 -18.45
N HIS A 256 -7.83 10.33 -19.55
CA HIS A 256 -9.27 10.42 -19.65
C HIS A 256 -9.89 9.02 -19.81
N ILE A 257 -10.17 8.37 -18.68
CA ILE A 257 -10.62 6.98 -18.64
C ILE A 257 -12.14 6.92 -18.49
N ASP A 258 -12.82 6.64 -19.60
CA ASP A 258 -14.26 6.38 -19.64
C ASP A 258 -14.63 5.09 -18.89
N LEU A 259 -15.58 5.20 -17.95
CA LEU A 259 -16.08 4.09 -17.14
C LEU A 259 -17.30 3.38 -17.75
N SER A 260 -17.95 4.00 -18.73
CA SER A 260 -19.19 3.52 -19.35
C SER A 260 -18.99 2.36 -20.35
N LYS A 261 -17.76 2.12 -20.80
CA LYS A 261 -17.38 1.06 -21.77
C LYS A 261 -17.42 -0.36 -21.21
N GLU A 262 -18.35 -0.66 -20.31
CA GLU A 262 -18.50 -1.94 -19.63
C GLU A 262 -18.91 -3.09 -20.57
N ALA A 263 -19.58 -2.78 -21.68
CA ALA A 263 -20.17 -3.78 -22.59
C ALA A 263 -19.16 -4.48 -23.51
N GLU A 264 -18.06 -3.83 -23.89
CA GLU A 264 -17.06 -4.41 -24.81
C GLU A 264 -16.13 -5.41 -24.10
N GLU A 265 -15.87 -5.21 -22.80
CA GLU A 265 -14.99 -6.06 -21.98
C GLU A 265 -15.71 -7.34 -21.51
N LYS A 266 -17.01 -7.25 -21.18
CA LYS A 266 -17.84 -8.43 -20.81
C LYS A 266 -18.03 -9.43 -21.97
N GLU A 267 -18.14 -8.96 -23.22
CA GLU A 267 -18.22 -9.86 -24.39
C GLU A 267 -16.90 -10.60 -24.71
N ALA A 268 -15.76 -10.08 -24.25
CA ALA A 268 -14.46 -10.73 -24.35
C ALA A 268 -14.25 -11.74 -23.22
N GLU A 269 -14.60 -11.36 -21.99
CA GLU A 269 -14.47 -12.21 -20.79
C GLU A 269 -15.44 -13.41 -20.83
N GLU A 270 -16.68 -13.25 -21.33
CA GLU A 270 -17.60 -14.38 -21.55
C GLU A 270 -17.15 -15.37 -22.65
N LYS A 271 -16.23 -14.96 -23.53
CA LYS A 271 -15.64 -15.86 -24.54
C LYS A 271 -14.45 -16.64 -23.99
N GLU A 272 -13.74 -16.10 -22.99
CA GLU A 272 -12.62 -16.78 -22.33
C GLU A 272 -13.07 -17.66 -21.16
N GLU A 273 -14.08 -17.27 -20.37
CA GLU A 273 -14.60 -18.08 -19.26
C GLU A 273 -15.45 -19.29 -19.70
N LYS A 274 -15.86 -19.38 -20.98
CA LYS A 274 -16.57 -20.55 -21.52
C LYS A 274 -15.71 -21.82 -21.67
N GLN A 275 -14.46 -21.83 -21.21
CA GLN A 275 -13.60 -23.03 -21.18
C GLN A 275 -13.41 -23.68 -19.80
N GLU A 276 -13.91 -23.13 -18.69
CA GLU A 276 -13.91 -23.82 -17.39
C GLU A 276 -15.32 -23.88 -16.80
N LYS A 277 -15.76 -25.10 -16.50
CA LYS A 277 -17.16 -25.50 -16.36
C LYS A 277 -17.87 -24.98 -15.10
N GLU A 278 -19.15 -24.66 -15.32
CA GLU A 278 -20.35 -24.97 -14.52
C GLU A 278 -20.15 -25.56 -13.10
N GLU A 279 -20.53 -24.77 -12.08
CA GLU A 279 -21.64 -25.04 -11.13
C GLU A 279 -21.42 -24.29 -9.80
N LYS A 280 -22.02 -23.10 -9.68
CA LYS A 280 -23.07 -22.79 -8.68
C LYS A 280 -23.54 -21.34 -8.80
N GLN A 281 -24.78 -21.24 -9.23
CA GLN A 281 -25.55 -20.03 -9.45
C GLN A 281 -25.94 -19.28 -8.17
N GLU A 282 -26.12 -17.98 -8.37
CA GLU A 282 -27.18 -17.12 -7.80
C GLU A 282 -27.12 -16.79 -6.30
N LYS A 283 -26.55 -15.61 -6.00
CA LYS A 283 -27.29 -14.47 -5.41
C LYS A 283 -26.33 -13.30 -5.12
N GLU A 284 -26.20 -12.38 -6.06
CA GLU A 284 -26.02 -10.94 -5.82
C GLU A 284 -26.18 -10.19 -7.15
N GLU A 285 -27.37 -10.35 -7.75
CA GLU A 285 -27.81 -9.51 -8.85
C GLU A 285 -28.56 -8.32 -8.23
N GLN A 286 -27.82 -7.38 -7.66
CA GLN A 286 -28.35 -6.05 -7.34
C GLN A 286 -27.88 -5.09 -8.42
N SER A 287 -28.74 -4.89 -9.42
CA SER A 287 -28.92 -3.65 -10.18
C SER A 287 -27.65 -2.79 -10.31
N ALA A 288 -26.68 -3.22 -11.13
CA ALA A 288 -25.64 -2.32 -11.60
C ALA A 288 -26.31 -1.29 -12.52
N ILE A 289 -26.64 -0.12 -11.97
CA ILE A 289 -26.92 1.06 -12.77
C ILE A 289 -25.65 1.29 -13.59
N PRO A 290 -25.72 1.41 -14.93
CA PRO A 290 -24.54 1.72 -15.72
C PRO A 290 -23.94 3.00 -15.18
N VAL A 291 -22.73 2.89 -14.62
CA VAL A 291 -22.02 4.03 -14.04
C VAL A 291 -21.60 4.92 -15.21
N GLN A 292 -22.37 5.98 -15.45
CA GLN A 292 -21.99 7.04 -16.37
C GLN A 292 -20.97 7.92 -15.65
N GLY A 293 -19.72 7.88 -16.11
CA GLY A 293 -18.67 8.70 -15.53
C GLY A 293 -17.32 8.48 -16.18
N GLU A 294 -16.40 9.34 -15.81
CA GLU A 294 -15.04 9.39 -16.31
C GLU A 294 -14.08 9.55 -15.13
N ILE A 295 -12.92 8.91 -15.20
CA ILE A 295 -11.78 9.25 -14.35
C ILE A 295 -10.86 10.14 -15.16
N VAL A 296 -10.49 11.29 -14.59
CA VAL A 296 -9.43 12.14 -15.11
C VAL A 296 -8.23 12.01 -14.17
N LEU A 297 -7.13 11.48 -14.68
CA LEU A 297 -5.91 11.26 -13.90
C LEU A 297 -5.03 12.52 -13.88
N HIS A 298 -4.68 12.96 -12.68
CA HIS A 298 -3.66 13.96 -12.41
C HIS A 298 -2.44 13.28 -11.83
N GLY A 299 -1.28 13.78 -12.24
CA GLY A 299 -0.02 13.23 -11.80
C GLY A 299 1.13 14.05 -12.32
N ARG A 300 2.28 13.74 -11.76
CA ARG A 300 3.55 14.31 -12.17
C ARG A 300 4.58 13.20 -12.20
N ILE A 301 5.23 13.03 -13.34
CA ILE A 301 6.30 12.07 -13.52
C ILE A 301 7.59 12.78 -13.13
N ASP A 302 8.25 12.32 -12.07
CA ASP A 302 9.42 13.03 -11.54
C ASP A 302 10.53 13.17 -12.58
N ARG A 303 10.71 12.16 -13.44
CA ARG A 303 11.67 12.24 -14.54
C ARG A 303 11.35 11.27 -15.69
N VAL A 304 11.47 11.78 -16.91
CA VAL A 304 11.38 11.02 -18.17
C VAL A 304 12.69 11.16 -18.94
N ASP A 305 13.29 10.03 -19.27
CA ASP A 305 14.49 9.94 -20.10
C ASP A 305 14.14 9.24 -21.42
N LEU A 306 14.73 9.74 -22.52
CA LEU A 306 14.53 9.19 -23.86
C LEU A 306 15.86 8.69 -24.46
N ALA A 307 15.76 7.65 -25.28
CA ALA A 307 16.81 7.28 -26.23
C ALA A 307 16.17 7.10 -27.62
N HIS A 308 16.73 7.74 -28.64
CA HIS A 308 16.20 7.69 -29.99
C HIS A 308 17.03 6.76 -30.87
N GLN A 309 16.35 5.90 -31.62
CA GLN A 309 16.91 5.20 -32.76
C GLN A 309 16.13 5.58 -34.03
N ALA A 310 16.49 4.99 -35.18
CA ALA A 310 15.97 5.37 -36.48
C ALA A 310 14.43 5.27 -36.55
N ASP A 311 13.87 4.14 -36.09
CA ASP A 311 12.44 3.78 -36.14
C ASP A 311 11.77 3.71 -34.76
N LYS A 312 12.54 3.89 -33.67
CA LYS A 312 12.07 3.68 -32.30
C LYS A 312 12.43 4.84 -31.37
N VAL A 313 11.58 5.06 -30.38
CA VAL A 313 11.85 5.91 -29.21
C VAL A 313 11.71 5.05 -27.97
N TYR A 314 12.75 5.01 -27.14
CA TYR A 314 12.74 4.26 -25.90
C TYR A 314 12.48 5.21 -24.74
N VAL A 315 11.53 4.84 -23.88
CA VAL A 315 11.12 5.65 -22.73
C VAL A 315 11.55 4.99 -21.44
N LYS A 316 12.24 5.74 -20.59
CA LYS A 316 12.59 5.34 -19.22
C LYS A 316 12.01 6.37 -18.27
N ILE A 317 11.30 5.94 -17.25
CA ILE A 317 10.83 6.82 -16.17
C ILE A 317 11.59 6.54 -14.88
N ILE A 318 11.79 7.57 -14.08
CA ILE A 318 12.36 7.48 -12.74
C ILE A 318 11.44 8.20 -11.76
N ASP A 319 11.11 7.52 -10.67
CA ASP A 319 10.42 8.11 -9.52
C ASP A 319 11.37 8.17 -8.31
N PHE A 320 11.53 9.35 -7.73
CA PHE A 320 12.44 9.59 -6.62
C PHE A 320 11.75 9.29 -5.28
N LYS A 321 12.31 8.35 -4.51
CA LYS A 321 11.81 8.02 -3.17
C LYS A 321 12.87 8.27 -2.11
N SER A 322 12.47 8.96 -1.03
CA SER A 322 13.32 9.17 0.16
C SER A 322 13.52 7.89 1.00
N GLY A 323 12.66 6.88 0.80
CA GLY A 323 12.74 5.55 1.43
C GLY A 323 13.10 4.45 0.44
N LYS A 324 13.56 3.30 0.98
CA LYS A 324 13.75 2.08 0.17
C LYS A 324 12.37 1.56 -0.28
N LYS A 325 12.20 1.41 -1.57
CA LYS A 325 10.97 0.93 -2.22
C LYS A 325 11.36 0.00 -3.36
N ASP A 326 10.83 -1.21 -3.34
CA ASP A 326 11.00 -2.13 -4.45
C ASP A 326 9.72 -2.18 -5.28
N PHE A 327 9.88 -2.47 -6.57
CA PHE A 327 8.74 -2.81 -7.41
C PHE A 327 8.29 -4.24 -7.11
N ASP A 328 7.00 -4.41 -6.85
CA ASP A 328 6.43 -5.68 -6.44
C ASP A 328 5.20 -5.95 -7.31
N ILE A 329 5.35 -6.88 -8.25
CA ILE A 329 4.32 -7.23 -9.23
C ILE A 329 3.04 -7.72 -8.54
N ALA A 330 3.14 -8.40 -7.40
CA ALA A 330 1.97 -8.80 -6.63
C ALA A 330 1.30 -7.60 -5.94
N ALA A 331 2.05 -6.59 -5.47
CA ALA A 331 1.44 -5.35 -4.98
C ALA A 331 0.71 -4.61 -6.10
N LEU A 332 1.27 -4.58 -7.30
CA LEU A 332 0.63 -4.01 -8.49
C LEU A 332 -0.67 -4.77 -8.83
N TYR A 333 -0.66 -6.10 -8.77
CA TYR A 333 -1.86 -6.91 -9.02
C TYR A 333 -3.03 -6.51 -8.12
N TYR A 334 -2.76 -6.21 -6.85
CA TYR A 334 -3.78 -5.77 -5.88
C TYR A 334 -4.08 -4.27 -5.92
N GLY A 335 -3.52 -3.51 -6.88
CA GLY A 335 -3.75 -2.08 -7.00
C GLY A 335 -2.98 -1.20 -6.01
N LEU A 336 -2.00 -1.77 -5.29
CA LEU A 336 -1.22 -1.06 -4.26
C LEU A 336 0.03 -0.35 -4.80
N GLN A 337 0.43 -0.62 -6.04
CA GLN A 337 1.59 -0.02 -6.72
C GLN A 337 1.30 0.18 -8.21
N LEU A 338 0.46 1.15 -8.53
CA LEU A 338 0.03 1.49 -9.89
C LEU A 338 0.91 2.60 -10.50
N GLN A 339 1.51 3.45 -9.65
CA GLN A 339 2.15 4.72 -10.05
C GLN A 339 3.08 4.60 -11.27
N LEU A 340 4.09 3.72 -11.20
CA LEU A 340 5.08 3.60 -12.28
C LEU A 340 4.46 3.16 -13.61
N VAL A 341 3.52 2.21 -13.61
CA VAL A 341 2.92 1.72 -14.87
C VAL A 341 2.03 2.79 -15.48
N VAL A 342 1.21 3.48 -14.68
CA VAL A 342 0.41 4.61 -15.17
C VAL A 342 1.31 5.71 -15.75
N TYR A 343 2.40 6.04 -15.06
CA TYR A 343 3.32 7.08 -15.49
C TYR A 343 3.99 6.71 -16.83
N MET A 344 4.39 5.45 -16.99
CA MET A 344 4.97 4.98 -18.24
C MET A 344 3.96 5.01 -19.38
N GLU A 345 2.71 4.62 -19.15
CA GLU A 345 1.67 4.66 -20.19
C GLU A 345 1.39 6.10 -20.64
N VAL A 346 1.30 7.06 -19.71
CA VAL A 346 1.16 8.48 -20.05
C VAL A 346 2.40 8.98 -20.82
N ALA A 347 3.61 8.69 -20.35
CA ALA A 347 4.85 9.09 -21.03
C ALA A 347 4.94 8.50 -22.44
N LYS A 348 4.59 7.21 -22.61
CA LYS A 348 4.54 6.55 -23.92
C LYS A 348 3.56 7.24 -24.85
N ALA A 349 2.34 7.53 -24.37
CA ALA A 349 1.31 8.16 -25.18
C ALA A 349 1.72 9.57 -25.64
N MET A 350 2.31 10.38 -24.75
CA MET A 350 2.88 11.69 -25.09
C MET A 350 3.97 11.57 -26.17
N GLN A 351 4.89 10.62 -26.02
CA GLN A 351 5.97 10.40 -26.99
C GLN A 351 5.46 9.86 -28.32
N GLN A 352 4.38 9.08 -28.30
CA GLN A 352 3.77 8.55 -29.51
C GLN A 352 3.08 9.66 -30.32
N GLU A 353 2.46 10.63 -29.66
CA GLU A 353 1.89 11.82 -30.29
C GLU A 353 2.98 12.73 -30.89
N GLN A 354 4.11 12.91 -30.18
CA GLN A 354 5.25 13.70 -30.66
C GLN A 354 6.04 13.01 -31.78
N HIS A 355 6.01 11.68 -31.84
CA HIS A 355 6.71 10.87 -32.84
C HIS A 355 5.78 9.85 -33.52
N PRO A 356 4.81 10.29 -34.35
CA PRO A 356 3.81 9.39 -34.96
C PRO A 356 4.39 8.30 -35.86
N ASP A 357 5.56 8.56 -36.45
CA ASP A 357 6.24 7.65 -37.38
C ASP A 357 7.17 6.64 -36.68
N LYS A 358 7.31 6.72 -35.35
CA LYS A 358 8.20 5.86 -34.56
C LYS A 358 7.41 4.98 -33.61
N GLU A 359 7.94 3.78 -33.36
CA GLU A 359 7.45 2.90 -32.31
C GLU A 359 7.99 3.35 -30.95
N VAL A 360 7.12 3.55 -29.97
CA VAL A 360 7.51 3.95 -28.61
C VAL A 360 7.56 2.74 -27.69
N ILE A 361 8.75 2.46 -27.15
CA ILE A 361 9.04 1.25 -26.36
C ILE A 361 9.30 1.60 -24.89
N PRO A 362 8.56 1.01 -23.93
CA PRO A 362 8.90 1.12 -22.51
C PRO A 362 10.19 0.36 -22.23
N ALA A 363 11.25 1.11 -21.88
CA ALA A 363 12.56 0.55 -21.60
C ALA A 363 12.75 0.19 -20.13
N ALA A 364 12.40 1.10 -19.22
CA ALA A 364 12.51 0.85 -17.79
C ALA A 364 11.61 1.76 -16.95
N LEU A 365 11.06 1.20 -15.88
CA LEU A 365 10.22 1.85 -14.88
C LEU A 365 10.94 1.74 -13.54
N LEU A 366 11.56 2.82 -13.07
CA LEU A 366 12.54 2.74 -11.99
C LEU A 366 12.18 3.63 -10.79
N TYR A 367 12.44 3.12 -9.59
CA TYR A 367 12.61 3.93 -8.40
C TYR A 367 14.09 4.28 -8.20
N TYR A 368 14.36 5.54 -7.86
CA TYR A 368 15.65 5.98 -7.38
C TYR A 368 15.57 6.35 -5.89
N HIS A 369 16.45 5.78 -5.07
CA HIS A 369 16.46 6.02 -3.62
C HIS A 369 17.35 7.22 -3.26
N VAL A 370 16.72 8.35 -2.98
CA VAL A 370 17.41 9.59 -2.57
C VAL A 370 17.93 9.42 -1.14
N SER A 371 19.19 9.01 -1.03
CA SER A 371 19.82 8.69 0.26
C SER A 371 21.34 8.86 0.22
N ASP A 372 21.95 8.90 1.41
CA ASP A 372 23.40 8.90 1.59
C ASP A 372 23.79 7.67 2.44
N PRO A 373 24.02 6.51 1.82
CA PRO A 373 24.16 5.24 2.52
C PRO A 373 25.48 5.14 3.29
N LEU A 374 25.40 4.64 4.52
CA LEU A 374 26.58 4.32 5.35
C LEU A 374 27.04 2.89 5.10
N ILE A 375 28.29 2.74 4.65
CA ILE A 375 28.88 1.43 4.36
C ILE A 375 29.47 0.81 5.63
N LYS A 376 28.85 -0.27 6.14
CA LYS A 376 29.15 -0.87 7.45
C LYS A 376 30.53 -1.53 7.60
N ASP A 377 31.29 -1.72 6.51
CA ASP A 377 32.64 -2.29 6.51
C ASP A 377 33.58 -1.51 5.58
N GLY A 378 33.67 -0.19 5.79
CA GLY A 378 34.51 0.70 4.97
C GLY A 378 35.99 0.73 5.38
N ALA A 379 36.33 0.29 6.59
CA ALA A 379 37.68 0.38 7.12
C ALA A 379 38.67 -0.48 6.30
N GLY A 380 39.79 0.13 5.88
CA GLY A 380 40.82 -0.54 5.08
C GLY A 380 40.50 -0.68 3.58
N LYS A 381 39.33 -0.22 3.12
CA LYS A 381 38.98 -0.20 1.71
C LYS A 381 39.51 1.04 1.01
N SER A 382 39.86 0.88 -0.26
CA SER A 382 40.16 2.00 -1.14
C SER A 382 38.90 2.87 -1.37
N LYS A 383 39.11 4.12 -1.78
CA LYS A 383 38.02 5.03 -2.15
C LYS A 383 37.12 4.41 -3.24
N GLU A 384 37.71 3.72 -4.21
CA GLU A 384 36.96 3.11 -5.31
C GLU A 384 36.07 1.95 -4.85
N GLU A 385 36.58 1.09 -3.94
CA GLU A 385 35.76 0.02 -3.36
C GLU A 385 34.58 0.58 -2.55
N ILE A 386 34.78 1.70 -1.84
CA ILE A 386 33.71 2.36 -1.11
C ILE A 386 32.68 2.94 -2.09
N LEU A 387 33.13 3.63 -3.13
CA LEU A 387 32.25 4.17 -4.17
C LEU A 387 31.44 3.08 -4.88
N SER A 388 32.06 1.94 -5.22
CA SER A 388 31.38 0.78 -5.79
C SER A 388 30.28 0.24 -4.88
N LYS A 389 30.53 0.17 -3.57
CA LYS A 389 29.49 -0.23 -2.59
C LYS A 389 28.35 0.79 -2.50
N ILE A 390 28.67 2.09 -2.53
CA ILE A 390 27.68 3.17 -2.57
C ILE A 390 26.81 3.05 -3.82
N ARG A 391 27.43 2.84 -5.00
CA ARG A 391 26.72 2.60 -6.26
C ARG A 391 25.77 1.42 -6.15
N SER A 392 26.20 0.32 -5.53
CA SER A 392 25.33 -0.85 -5.33
C SER A 392 24.14 -0.58 -4.40
N GLU A 393 24.26 0.30 -3.41
CA GLU A 393 23.14 0.67 -2.51
C GLU A 393 22.19 1.70 -3.15
N LEU A 394 22.71 2.54 -4.06
CA LEU A 394 21.96 3.56 -4.79
C LEU A 394 21.52 3.10 -6.19
N ARG A 395 21.78 1.83 -6.52
CA ARG A 395 21.29 1.21 -7.74
C ARG A 395 19.77 1.30 -7.77
N THR A 396 19.22 1.63 -8.93
CA THR A 396 17.76 1.68 -9.09
C THR A 396 17.12 0.31 -8.85
N THR A 397 15.87 0.35 -8.43
CA THR A 397 14.97 -0.80 -8.34
C THR A 397 13.80 -0.53 -9.28
N GLY A 398 13.05 -1.54 -9.72
CA GLY A 398 12.02 -1.30 -10.73
C GLY A 398 11.82 -2.47 -11.68
N LEU A 399 11.31 -2.17 -12.86
CA LEU A 399 11.05 -3.12 -13.94
C LEU A 399 11.83 -2.70 -15.19
N VAL A 400 12.49 -3.63 -15.86
CA VAL A 400 13.34 -3.37 -17.04
C VAL A 400 12.92 -4.26 -18.20
N ASN A 401 12.87 -3.73 -19.42
CA ASN A 401 12.63 -4.53 -20.61
C ASN A 401 13.82 -5.48 -20.86
N GLU A 402 13.55 -6.77 -21.04
CA GLU A 402 14.59 -7.79 -21.12
C GLU A 402 15.44 -7.76 -22.40
N SER A 403 15.02 -7.01 -23.41
CA SER A 403 15.67 -6.95 -24.71
C SER A 403 17.14 -6.49 -24.60
N ASP A 404 18.05 -7.27 -25.19
CA ASP A 404 19.49 -6.94 -25.25
C ASP A 404 19.75 -5.53 -25.80
N GLN A 405 18.93 -5.09 -26.77
CA GLN A 405 19.01 -3.75 -27.35
C GLN A 405 18.66 -2.67 -26.32
N VAL A 406 17.60 -2.87 -25.52
CA VAL A 406 17.22 -1.93 -24.46
C VAL A 406 18.28 -1.89 -23.38
N ILE A 407 18.80 -3.06 -23.00
CA ILE A 407 19.84 -3.16 -21.98
C ILE A 407 21.11 -2.43 -22.40
N ALA A 408 21.53 -2.57 -23.66
CA ALA A 408 22.68 -1.84 -24.20
C ALA A 408 22.47 -0.31 -24.16
N LEU A 409 21.24 0.18 -24.38
CA LEU A 409 20.91 1.60 -24.25
C LEU A 409 20.92 2.07 -22.78
N LEU A 410 20.62 1.21 -21.82
CA LEU A 410 20.57 1.53 -20.39
C LEU A 410 21.96 1.46 -19.72
N ASP A 411 22.78 0.48 -20.10
CA ASP A 411 24.11 0.20 -19.54
C ASP A 411 24.99 -0.50 -20.60
N GLU A 412 25.75 0.29 -21.35
CA GLU A 412 26.66 -0.16 -22.42
C GLU A 412 27.77 -1.08 -21.90
N ASP A 413 28.15 -0.93 -20.63
CA ASP A 413 29.20 -1.71 -19.99
C ASP A 413 28.73 -3.11 -19.59
N LEU A 414 27.41 -3.38 -19.60
CA LEU A 414 26.84 -4.67 -19.25
C LEU A 414 27.04 -5.69 -20.38
N SER A 415 28.24 -6.24 -20.47
CA SER A 415 28.60 -7.26 -21.45
C SER A 415 29.01 -8.59 -20.79
N GLY A 416 28.57 -9.69 -21.41
CA GLY A 416 29.06 -11.04 -21.08
C GLY A 416 28.38 -11.75 -19.93
N ALA A 417 28.66 -13.05 -19.82
CA ALA A 417 28.06 -13.94 -18.84
C ALA A 417 28.57 -13.67 -17.42
N GLY A 418 27.65 -13.66 -16.44
CA GLY A 418 27.97 -13.37 -15.03
C GLY A 418 28.07 -11.89 -14.68
N SER A 419 27.88 -10.98 -15.65
CA SER A 419 27.90 -9.54 -15.44
C SER A 419 26.69 -9.05 -14.63
N ARG A 420 26.88 -7.99 -13.85
CA ARG A 420 25.84 -7.35 -13.03
C ARG A 420 25.92 -5.85 -13.24
N SER A 421 24.78 -5.22 -13.50
CA SER A 421 24.71 -3.77 -13.58
C SER A 421 24.71 -3.14 -12.18
N ASP A 422 25.46 -2.05 -12.03
CA ASP A 422 25.44 -1.18 -10.86
C ASP A 422 24.48 0.01 -11.01
N VAL A 423 23.82 0.16 -12.17
CA VAL A 423 22.85 1.24 -12.43
C VAL A 423 21.41 0.75 -12.50
N ILE A 424 21.15 -0.42 -13.08
CA ILE A 424 19.82 -1.03 -13.24
C ILE A 424 19.70 -2.40 -12.54
N PRO A 425 18.50 -2.86 -12.16
CA PRO A 425 18.32 -4.07 -11.34
C PRO A 425 18.42 -5.38 -12.15
N VAL A 426 19.49 -5.55 -12.94
CA VAL A 426 19.68 -6.74 -13.80
C VAL A 426 21.05 -7.39 -13.60
N LYS A 427 21.09 -8.71 -13.85
CA LYS A 427 22.30 -9.53 -13.79
C LYS A 427 22.19 -10.71 -14.74
N ARG A 428 23.26 -10.97 -15.50
CA ARG A 428 23.38 -12.17 -16.33
C ARG A 428 23.93 -13.34 -15.51
N THR A 429 23.39 -14.53 -15.74
CA THR A 429 23.97 -15.77 -15.25
C THR A 429 25.22 -16.14 -16.05
N LYS A 430 25.98 -17.15 -15.57
CA LYS A 430 27.12 -17.70 -16.31
C LYS A 430 26.72 -18.36 -17.63
N ASN A 431 25.44 -18.68 -17.81
CA ASN A 431 24.91 -19.29 -19.03
C ASN A 431 24.33 -18.25 -20.00
N GLY A 432 24.40 -16.95 -19.66
CA GLY A 432 23.90 -15.85 -20.49
C GLY A 432 22.41 -15.53 -20.30
N THR A 433 21.65 -16.30 -19.53
CA THR A 433 20.26 -15.98 -19.16
C THR A 433 20.18 -14.91 -18.08
N TRP A 434 18.99 -14.39 -17.79
CA TRP A 434 18.76 -13.52 -16.65
C TRP A 434 18.82 -14.29 -15.32
N ASP A 435 19.47 -13.69 -14.32
CA ASP A 435 19.46 -14.18 -12.93
C ASP A 435 18.06 -13.97 -12.35
N SER A 436 17.57 -14.89 -11.50
CA SER A 436 16.22 -14.84 -10.92
C SER A 436 15.96 -13.62 -10.04
N THR A 437 17.03 -12.92 -9.62
CA THR A 437 16.93 -11.65 -8.89
C THR A 437 16.81 -10.42 -9.82
N SER A 438 16.92 -10.61 -11.13
CA SER A 438 16.74 -9.54 -12.11
C SER A 438 15.25 -9.23 -12.25
N SER A 439 14.92 -7.93 -12.23
CA SER A 439 13.54 -7.50 -12.40
C SER A 439 13.27 -7.11 -13.85
N VAL A 440 13.23 -8.13 -14.70
CA VAL A 440 13.04 -7.97 -16.15
C VAL A 440 11.67 -8.47 -16.61
N VAL A 441 11.14 -7.88 -17.68
CA VAL A 441 9.91 -8.32 -18.37
C VAL A 441 10.08 -8.28 -19.88
N THR A 442 9.36 -9.17 -20.56
CA THR A 442 9.17 -9.09 -22.01
C THR A 442 8.23 -7.93 -22.36
N GLN A 443 8.21 -7.52 -23.63
CA GLN A 443 7.25 -6.51 -24.11
C GLN A 443 5.81 -7.00 -23.92
N GLU A 444 5.53 -8.26 -24.24
CA GLU A 444 4.20 -8.87 -24.07
C GLU A 444 3.76 -8.91 -22.60
N GLU A 445 4.67 -9.28 -21.69
CA GLU A 445 4.40 -9.25 -20.24
C GLU A 445 4.09 -7.83 -19.76
N TYR A 446 4.83 -6.83 -20.25
CA TYR A 446 4.56 -5.43 -19.92
C TYR A 446 3.17 -4.99 -20.43
N ASP A 447 2.81 -5.31 -21.67
CA ASP A 447 1.54 -4.90 -22.26
C ASP A 447 0.34 -5.53 -21.52
N ARG A 448 0.50 -6.77 -21.04
CA ARG A 448 -0.48 -7.43 -20.15
C ARG A 448 -0.61 -6.72 -18.80
N LEU A 449 0.51 -6.35 -18.17
CA LEU A 449 0.51 -5.57 -16.94
C LEU A 449 -0.18 -4.21 -17.12
N ALA A 450 0.15 -3.47 -18.18
CA ALA A 450 -0.45 -2.17 -18.49
C ALA A 450 -1.96 -2.29 -18.71
N SER A 451 -2.40 -3.29 -19.47
CA SER A 451 -3.81 -3.58 -19.72
C SER A 451 -4.55 -3.91 -18.42
N TYR A 452 -3.95 -4.74 -17.56
CA TYR A 452 -4.52 -5.08 -16.26
C TYR A 452 -4.62 -3.87 -15.32
N VAL A 453 -3.60 -3.01 -15.28
CA VAL A 453 -3.64 -1.75 -14.51
C VAL A 453 -4.79 -0.87 -14.97
N LYS A 454 -5.02 -0.75 -16.28
CA LYS A 454 -6.17 -0.01 -16.84
C LYS A 454 -7.50 -0.60 -16.37
N LYS A 455 -7.64 -1.94 -16.36
CA LYS A 455 -8.82 -2.63 -15.80
C LYS A 455 -9.01 -2.33 -14.31
N GLN A 456 -7.94 -2.36 -13.51
CA GLN A 456 -8.00 -2.05 -12.07
C GLN A 456 -8.46 -0.62 -11.81
N ILE A 457 -7.94 0.36 -12.56
CA ILE A 457 -8.33 1.76 -12.44
C ILE A 457 -9.82 1.94 -12.73
N ARG A 458 -10.34 1.31 -13.80
CA ARG A 458 -11.78 1.34 -14.12
C ARG A 458 -12.63 0.70 -13.03
N LYS A 459 -12.22 -0.47 -12.53
CA LYS A 459 -12.91 -1.17 -11.45
C LYS A 459 -12.99 -0.30 -10.20
N ALA A 460 -11.86 0.25 -9.75
CA ALA A 460 -11.81 1.15 -8.60
C ALA A 460 -12.69 2.39 -8.79
N GLY A 461 -12.64 3.04 -9.97
CA GLY A 461 -13.50 4.18 -10.26
C GLY A 461 -14.99 3.87 -10.16
N ARG A 462 -15.42 2.74 -10.72
CA ARG A 462 -16.82 2.29 -10.62
C ARG A 462 -17.23 2.03 -9.18
N GLN A 463 -16.38 1.38 -8.37
CA GLN A 463 -16.67 1.14 -6.96
C GLN A 463 -16.77 2.46 -6.17
N ILE A 464 -15.89 3.42 -6.44
CA ILE A 464 -15.93 4.75 -5.84
C ILE A 464 -17.25 5.46 -6.20
N LEU A 465 -17.63 5.50 -7.48
CA LEU A 465 -18.88 6.13 -7.93
C LEU A 465 -20.13 5.46 -7.38
N ASN A 466 -20.07 4.14 -7.15
CA ASN A 466 -21.13 3.38 -6.50
C ASN A 466 -21.16 3.56 -4.97
N GLY A 467 -20.32 4.43 -4.41
CA GLY A 467 -20.34 4.77 -2.99
C GLY A 467 -19.74 3.69 -2.10
N ASP A 468 -18.83 2.86 -2.61
CA ASP A 468 -18.17 1.85 -1.80
C ASP A 468 -17.23 2.49 -0.77
N ILE A 469 -17.62 2.39 0.50
CA ILE A 469 -16.91 2.93 1.66
C ILE A 469 -16.53 1.86 2.68
N ALA A 470 -16.40 0.59 2.24
CA ALA A 470 -16.14 -0.52 3.14
C ALA A 470 -14.90 -0.32 4.04
N VAL A 471 -14.98 -0.75 5.29
CA VAL A 471 -13.82 -0.89 6.17
C VAL A 471 -13.15 -2.23 5.87
N ASN A 472 -12.27 -2.24 4.87
CA ASN A 472 -11.66 -3.44 4.31
C ASN A 472 -10.11 -3.35 4.23
N PRO A 473 -9.41 -3.10 5.35
CA PRO A 473 -7.96 -2.96 5.33
C PRO A 473 -7.27 -4.24 4.85
N TYR A 474 -6.30 -4.13 3.95
CA TYR A 474 -5.51 -5.28 3.53
C TYR A 474 -4.51 -5.73 4.62
N GLN A 475 -4.14 -7.01 4.60
CA GLN A 475 -2.99 -7.59 5.31
C GLN A 475 -2.15 -8.40 4.34
N ARG A 476 -0.84 -8.16 4.30
CA ARG A 476 0.12 -8.86 3.42
C ARG A 476 1.42 -9.14 4.16
N GLY A 477 1.62 -10.37 4.61
CA GLY A 477 2.74 -10.70 5.49
C GLY A 477 2.66 -9.87 6.77
N ASP A 478 3.70 -9.09 7.08
CA ASP A 478 3.73 -8.21 8.27
C ASP A 478 3.17 -6.80 8.00
N ARG A 479 2.86 -6.46 6.75
CA ARG A 479 2.36 -5.12 6.37
C ARG A 479 0.84 -5.12 6.29
N ASN A 480 0.20 -4.04 6.73
CA ASN A 480 -1.23 -3.80 6.55
C ASN A 480 -1.54 -2.32 6.37
N ALA A 481 -2.74 -2.05 5.86
CA ALA A 481 -3.24 -0.69 5.63
C ALA A 481 -3.36 0.14 6.92
N CYS A 482 -3.53 -0.50 8.08
CA CYS A 482 -3.84 0.18 9.34
C CYS A 482 -2.61 0.79 10.02
N THR A 483 -1.39 0.32 9.73
CA THR A 483 -0.16 0.71 10.46
C THR A 483 0.07 2.23 10.48
N TYR A 484 -0.15 2.90 9.34
CA TYR A 484 0.05 4.34 9.18
C TYR A 484 -1.25 5.06 8.80
N CYS A 485 -2.41 4.44 9.06
CA CYS A 485 -3.70 5.04 8.74
C CYS A 485 -4.13 6.04 9.82
N PRO A 486 -4.30 7.34 9.49
CA PRO A 486 -4.72 8.34 10.47
C PRO A 486 -6.19 8.23 10.85
N PHE A 487 -6.98 7.48 10.10
CA PHE A 487 -8.43 7.34 10.28
C PHE A 487 -8.83 6.12 11.13
N ARG A 488 -7.86 5.44 11.76
CA ARG A 488 -8.10 4.23 12.55
C ARG A 488 -9.09 4.44 13.69
N SER A 489 -9.08 5.63 14.32
CA SER A 489 -10.01 5.99 15.39
C SER A 489 -11.44 6.26 14.90
N LEU A 490 -11.64 6.44 13.59
CA LEU A 490 -12.94 6.77 12.99
C LEU A 490 -13.63 5.55 12.40
N CYS A 491 -12.88 4.61 11.81
CA CYS A 491 -13.47 3.48 11.09
C CYS A 491 -14.10 2.42 12.01
N GLY A 492 -13.77 2.42 13.30
CA GLY A 492 -14.30 1.46 14.26
C GLY A 492 -13.87 0.01 14.01
N PHE A 493 -12.85 -0.22 13.19
CA PHE A 493 -12.33 -1.55 12.86
C PHE A 493 -11.85 -2.27 14.12
N ASP A 494 -12.48 -3.40 14.40
CA ASP A 494 -12.16 -4.26 15.54
C ASP A 494 -12.27 -5.74 15.10
N PRO A 495 -11.16 -6.48 15.00
CA PRO A 495 -11.17 -7.90 14.63
C PRO A 495 -11.97 -8.81 15.56
N SER A 496 -12.31 -8.35 16.78
CA SER A 496 -13.16 -9.11 17.71
C SER A 496 -14.66 -9.00 17.40
N ILE A 497 -15.05 -7.99 16.61
CA ILE A 497 -16.44 -7.79 16.19
C ILE A 497 -16.66 -8.55 14.87
N PRO A 498 -17.64 -9.48 14.81
CA PRO A 498 -17.97 -10.20 13.57
C PRO A 498 -18.20 -9.26 12.39
N GLY A 499 -17.86 -9.71 11.19
CA GLY A 499 -17.97 -8.92 9.95
C GLY A 499 -16.72 -8.11 9.63
N TYR A 500 -16.00 -7.59 10.63
CA TYR A 500 -14.68 -7.01 10.38
C TYR A 500 -13.67 -8.11 10.11
N HIS A 501 -12.92 -7.94 9.02
CA HIS A 501 -11.80 -8.78 8.68
C HIS A 501 -10.79 -7.97 7.88
N MET A 502 -9.52 -8.33 8.01
CA MET A 502 -8.51 -7.83 7.08
C MET A 502 -8.57 -8.67 5.80
N HIS A 503 -8.51 -8.00 4.65
CA HIS A 503 -8.42 -8.67 3.37
C HIS A 503 -7.01 -9.26 3.21
N GLN A 504 -6.90 -10.59 3.32
CA GLN A 504 -5.62 -11.28 3.26
C GLN A 504 -5.11 -11.33 1.82
N LEU A 505 -4.00 -10.64 1.58
CA LEU A 505 -3.33 -10.61 0.29
C LEU A 505 -2.21 -11.64 0.28
N GLU A 506 -2.35 -12.63 -0.59
CA GLU A 506 -1.33 -13.63 -0.80
C GLU A 506 -0.08 -13.03 -1.46
N LYS A 507 1.07 -13.63 -1.17
CA LYS A 507 2.30 -13.32 -1.88
C LYS A 507 2.35 -14.18 -3.13
N TRP A 508 2.37 -13.55 -4.29
CA TRP A 508 2.51 -14.23 -5.56
C TRP A 508 3.84 -13.94 -6.21
N THR A 509 4.36 -14.91 -6.97
CA THR A 509 5.50 -14.70 -7.85
C THR A 509 5.08 -13.93 -9.10
N LYS A 510 6.06 -13.48 -9.88
CA LYS A 510 5.80 -12.86 -11.19
C LYS A 510 4.98 -13.80 -12.07
N GLU A 511 5.37 -15.07 -12.15
CA GLU A 511 4.74 -16.08 -13.01
C GLU A 511 3.29 -16.33 -12.61
N GLU A 512 3.00 -16.39 -11.30
CA GLU A 512 1.64 -16.56 -10.78
C GLU A 512 0.75 -15.34 -11.09
N VAL A 513 1.28 -14.13 -10.96
CA VAL A 513 0.56 -12.91 -11.36
C VAL A 513 0.32 -12.92 -12.87
N MET A 514 1.34 -13.25 -13.67
CA MET A 514 1.21 -13.35 -15.13
C MET A 514 0.21 -14.41 -15.56
N HIS A 515 -0.03 -15.48 -14.79
CA HIS A 515 -1.09 -16.44 -15.12
C HIS A 515 -2.50 -15.89 -14.82
N LYS A 516 -2.62 -14.91 -13.92
CA LYS A 516 -3.90 -14.37 -13.46
C LYS A 516 -4.40 -13.16 -14.25
N ILE A 517 -3.54 -12.51 -15.04
CA ILE A 517 -3.84 -11.26 -15.75
C ILE A 517 -3.98 -11.41 -17.25
#